data_AF-A7SXE0-F1
#
_entry.id   AF-A7SXE0-F1
#
_cell.length_a   1.000
_cell.length_b   1.000
_cell.length_c   1.000
_cell.angle_alpha   90.00
_cell.angle_beta   90.00
_cell.angle_gamma   90.00
#
_symmetry.space_group_name_H-M   'P 1'
#
loop_
_entity.id
_entity.type
_entity.pdbx_description
1 polymer ?
#
loop_
_entity_poly.entity_id
_entity_poly.type
_entity_poly.pdbx_seq_one_letter_code
_entity_poly.pdbx_strand_id
1 'polypeptide(L)'
;MLCYPSTRTLHSVLTSVSTMLCYPSTRTLHSVLTSVSTMLCYPSTRTLHSVLTSVSTMLCYPSTRTLHSVLTSVSTMLCYPSTRTLHSVLTSVSTMLCYPSTRTLHSVLTSVSTMLCYPSTRTLHSVLTSVSTMLCYPSTRTLHSVLTSVSTMLGYPSTRTLHSVLT
;
A
#
# COMPACT_ATOMS: atom_id res chain seq x y z
N MET A 1 6.16 22.19 -1.64
CA MET A 1 6.40 21.15 -0.61
C MET A 1 5.98 21.71 0.73
N LEU A 2 5.10 21.03 1.47
CA LEU A 2 4.75 21.39 2.85
C LEU A 2 5.38 20.36 3.80
N CYS A 3 6.20 20.84 4.73
CA CYS A 3 6.80 20.02 5.78
C CYS A 3 6.16 20.38 7.12
N TYR A 4 5.60 19.39 7.80
CA TYR A 4 5.02 19.59 9.13
C TYR A 4 6.05 19.30 10.21
N PRO A 5 5.98 19.97 11.38
CA PRO A 5 6.80 19.60 12.52
C PRO A 5 6.40 18.20 13.04
N SER A 6 7.22 17.64 13.92
CA SER A 6 6.86 16.42 14.65
C SER A 6 5.58 16.65 15.45
N THR A 7 4.57 15.81 15.25
CA THR A 7 3.28 15.95 15.93
C THR A 7 2.87 14.67 16.65
N ARG A 8 2.18 14.83 17.78
CA ARG A 8 1.53 13.69 18.45
C ARG A 8 0.33 13.23 17.63
N THR A 9 -0.53 14.15 17.24
CA THR A 9 -1.78 13.90 16.54
C THR A 9 -1.92 14.92 15.41
N LEU A 10 -2.26 14.44 14.22
CA LEU A 10 -2.51 15.31 13.07
C LEU A 10 -3.75 14.85 12.31
N HIS A 11 -4.64 15.80 12.06
CA HIS A 11 -5.77 15.66 11.15
C HIS A 11 -5.56 16.63 9.99
N SER A 12 -5.64 16.14 8.77
CA SER A 12 -5.48 16.96 7.56
C SER A 12 -6.54 16.60 6.54
N VAL A 13 -7.21 17.62 6.02
CA VAL A 13 -8.06 17.53 4.84
C VAL A 13 -7.52 18.53 3.82
N LEU A 14 -7.22 18.07 2.61
CA LEU A 14 -6.61 18.90 1.59
C LEU A 14 -7.18 18.59 0.20
N THR A 15 -7.41 19.64 -0.56
CA THR A 15 -7.80 19.61 -1.97
C THR A 15 -6.86 20.50 -2.75
N SER A 16 -6.16 19.96 -3.75
CA SER A 16 -5.23 20.77 -4.57
C SER A 16 -4.96 20.12 -5.92
N VAL A 17 -4.33 20.84 -6.84
CA VAL A 17 -3.84 20.23 -8.09
C VAL A 17 -2.66 19.28 -7.80
N SER A 18 -1.69 19.76 -7.04
CA SER A 18 -0.46 19.03 -6.73
C SER A 18 -0.13 19.15 -5.25
N THR A 19 0.04 18.01 -4.57
CA THR A 19 0.53 17.97 -3.19
C THR A 19 1.85 17.27 -3.07
N MET A 20 2.76 17.90 -2.34
CA MET A 20 3.97 17.25 -1.82
C MET A 20 4.03 17.52 -0.32
N LEU A 21 3.76 16.50 0.50
CA LEU A 21 3.79 16.61 1.96
C LEU A 21 4.87 15.72 2.56
N CYS A 22 5.56 16.26 3.57
CA CYS A 22 6.52 15.53 4.38
C CYS A 22 6.16 15.66 5.87
N TYR A 23 6.10 14.53 6.58
CA TYR A 23 5.80 14.48 8.01
C TYR A 23 6.87 13.65 8.72
N PRO A 24 7.90 14.27 9.31
CA PRO A 24 9.10 13.60 9.79
C PRO A 24 8.80 12.56 10.87
N SER A 25 7.91 12.88 11.81
CA SER A 25 7.46 11.96 12.85
C SER A 25 6.03 12.29 13.28
N THR A 26 5.14 11.31 13.21
CA THR A 26 3.77 11.44 13.74
C THR A 26 3.39 10.22 14.55
N ARG A 27 2.83 10.41 15.76
CA ARG A 27 2.29 9.25 16.49
C ARG A 27 1.00 8.79 15.81
N THR A 28 0.04 9.68 15.60
CA THR A 28 -1.23 9.37 14.94
C THR A 28 -1.51 10.37 13.82
N LEU A 29 -1.79 9.88 12.62
CA LEU A 29 -2.17 10.71 11.49
C LEU A 29 -3.46 10.23 10.84
N HIS A 30 -4.37 11.18 10.61
CA HIS A 30 -5.55 11.02 9.80
C HIS A 30 -5.48 12.01 8.64
N SER A 31 -5.44 11.52 7.41
CA SER A 31 -5.46 12.36 6.21
C SER A 31 -6.58 12.00 5.26
N VAL A 32 -7.25 13.01 4.73
CA VAL A 32 -8.13 12.91 3.57
C VAL A 32 -7.58 13.86 2.51
N LEU A 33 -7.21 13.33 1.35
CA LEU A 33 -6.56 14.11 0.31
C LEU A 33 -7.23 13.86 -1.03
N THR A 34 -7.51 14.94 -1.75
CA THR A 34 -7.94 14.90 -3.15
C THR A 34 -6.97 15.75 -3.97
N SER A 35 -6.34 15.17 -4.98
CA SER A 35 -5.52 15.95 -5.89
C SER A 35 -5.38 15.34 -7.28
N VAL A 36 -4.78 16.05 -8.23
CA VAL A 36 -4.35 15.41 -9.48
C VAL A 36 -3.10 14.57 -9.21
N SER A 37 -2.11 15.17 -8.55
CA SER A 37 -0.84 14.51 -8.23
C SER A 37 -0.54 14.57 -6.74
N THR A 38 -0.20 13.43 -6.13
CA THR A 38 0.27 13.37 -4.74
C THR A 38 1.62 12.70 -4.62
N MET A 39 2.50 13.35 -3.86
CA MET A 39 3.69 12.72 -3.28
C MET A 39 3.64 12.90 -1.77
N LEU A 40 3.60 11.80 -1.02
CA LEU A 40 3.67 11.87 0.45
C LEU A 40 4.85 11.06 0.98
N CYS A 41 5.59 11.66 1.91
CA CYS A 41 6.68 11.01 2.62
C CYS A 41 6.48 11.10 4.13
N TYR A 42 6.44 9.95 4.79
CA TYR A 42 6.28 9.88 6.24
C TYR A 42 7.34 8.95 6.84
N PRO A 43 8.52 9.48 7.21
CA PRO A 43 9.65 8.68 7.70
C PRO A 43 9.29 7.79 8.89
N SER A 44 8.47 8.27 9.82
CA SER A 44 8.06 7.51 10.99
C SER A 44 6.63 7.82 11.39
N THR A 45 5.76 6.81 11.32
CA THR A 45 4.39 6.91 11.83
C THR A 45 4.05 5.72 12.71
N ARG A 46 3.43 5.96 13.88
CA ARG A 46 2.95 4.82 14.68
C ARG A 46 1.63 4.31 14.09
N THR A 47 0.66 5.19 13.88
CA THR A 47 -0.64 4.85 13.31
C THR A 47 -1.00 5.84 12.21
N LEU A 48 -1.33 5.33 11.04
CA LEU A 48 -1.77 6.14 9.91
C LEU A 48 -3.11 5.65 9.37
N HIS A 49 -4.02 6.60 9.17
CA HIS A 49 -5.26 6.43 8.43
C HIS A 49 -5.26 7.43 7.27
N SER A 50 -5.28 6.94 6.04
CA SER A 50 -5.36 7.79 4.86
C SER A 50 -6.53 7.40 3.96
N VAL A 51 -7.22 8.41 3.46
CA VAL A 51 -8.13 8.31 2.32
C VAL A 51 -7.59 9.24 1.24
N LEU A 52 -7.30 8.69 0.07
CA LEU A 52 -6.69 9.43 -1.02
C LEU A 52 -7.41 9.19 -2.33
N THR A 53 -7.78 10.28 -3.00
CA THR A 53 -8.27 10.26 -4.38
C THR A 53 -7.31 11.07 -5.23
N SER A 54 -6.70 10.46 -6.26
CA SER A 54 -5.92 11.25 -7.22
C SER A 54 -5.82 10.67 -8.61
N VAL A 55 -5.19 11.37 -9.55
CA VAL A 55 -4.79 10.76 -10.83
C VAL A 55 -3.52 9.94 -10.61
N SER A 56 -2.51 10.55 -9.98
CA SER A 56 -1.20 9.93 -9.73
C SER A 56 -0.86 9.97 -8.25
N THR A 57 -0.48 8.82 -7.69
CA THR A 57 -0.02 8.70 -6.30
C THR A 57 1.37 8.08 -6.21
N MET A 58 2.22 8.74 -5.43
CA MET A 58 3.47 8.17 -4.94
C MET A 58 3.53 8.32 -3.44
N LEU A 59 3.55 7.21 -2.70
CA LEU A 59 3.66 7.24 -1.25
C LEU A 59 4.88 6.45 -0.77
N CYS A 60 5.64 7.06 0.14
CA CYS A 60 6.78 6.44 0.79
C CYS A 60 6.64 6.55 2.31
N TYR A 61 6.60 5.38 2.97
CA TYR A 61 6.50 5.31 4.43
C TYR A 61 7.54 4.33 4.98
N PRO A 62 8.77 4.81 5.26
CA PRO A 62 9.88 3.99 5.73
C PRO A 62 9.56 3.11 6.93
N SER A 63 8.85 3.66 7.93
CA SER A 63 8.50 2.92 9.14
C SER A 63 7.09 3.25 9.60
N THR A 64 6.20 2.25 9.51
CA THR A 64 4.85 2.34 10.04
C THR A 64 4.54 1.18 10.97
N ARG A 65 3.97 1.43 12.14
CA ARG A 65 3.50 0.31 12.98
C ARG A 65 2.15 -0.17 12.46
N THR A 66 1.20 0.73 12.29
CA THR A 66 -0.12 0.38 11.76
C THR A 66 -0.52 1.34 10.65
N LEU A 67 -0.96 0.79 9.52
CA LEU A 67 -1.45 1.57 8.40
C LEU A 67 -2.80 1.07 7.93
N HIS A 68 -3.72 2.02 7.76
CA HIS A 68 -4.99 1.84 7.08
C HIS A 68 -5.05 2.85 5.93
N SER A 69 -5.12 2.37 4.69
CA SER A 69 -5.25 3.25 3.53
C SER A 69 -6.39 2.83 2.62
N VAL A 70 -7.19 3.80 2.20
CA VAL A 70 -8.12 3.68 1.08
C VAL A 70 -7.63 4.60 -0.01
N LEU A 71 -7.38 4.06 -1.20
CA LEU A 71 -6.81 4.83 -2.30
C LEU A 71 -7.52 4.52 -3.61
N THR A 72 -7.98 5.58 -4.26
CA THR A 72 -8.52 5.55 -5.62
C THR A 72 -7.64 6.42 -6.51
N SER A 73 -7.02 5.84 -7.53
CA SER A 73 -6.30 6.66 -8.51
C SER A 73 -6.09 6.01 -9.86
N VAL A 74 -5.61 6.74 -10.87
CA VAL A 74 -5.24 6.11 -12.16
C VAL A 74 -3.95 5.32 -11.99
N SER A 75 -2.94 5.92 -11.37
CA SER A 75 -1.62 5.31 -11.20
C SER A 75 -1.15 5.39 -9.76
N THR A 76 -0.71 4.25 -9.22
CA THR A 76 -0.24 4.13 -7.84
C THR A 76 1.15 3.53 -7.78
N MET A 77 2.02 4.17 -7.01
CA MET A 77 3.30 3.62 -6.59
C MET A 77 3.43 3.76 -5.09
N LEU A 78 3.43 2.63 -4.38
CA LEU A 78 3.60 2.64 -2.93
C LEU A 78 4.83 1.86 -2.50
N CYS A 79 5.62 2.47 -1.62
CA CYS A 79 6.78 1.84 -1.02
C CYS A 79 6.69 1.93 0.51
N TYR A 80 6.63 0.77 1.17
CA TYR A 80 6.61 0.68 2.62
C TYR A 80 7.67 -0.31 3.12
N PRO A 81 8.91 0.17 3.34
CA PRO A 81 10.05 -0.66 3.77
C PRO A 81 9.77 -1.53 4.99
N SER A 82 9.13 -0.98 6.01
CA SER A 82 8.84 -1.70 7.25
C SER A 82 7.45 -1.36 7.77
N THR A 83 6.57 -2.36 7.72
CA THR A 83 5.22 -2.25 8.31
C THR A 83 4.95 -3.41 9.25
N ARG A 84 4.41 -3.14 10.45
CA ARG A 84 3.96 -4.24 11.31
C ARG A 84 2.59 -4.74 10.84
N THR A 85 1.62 -3.85 10.72
CA THR A 85 0.27 -4.20 10.27
C THR A 85 -0.17 -3.26 9.15
N LEU A 86 -0.61 -3.82 8.04
CA LEU A 86 -1.14 -3.05 6.92
C LEU A 86 -2.52 -3.55 6.52
N HIS A 87 -3.44 -2.60 6.39
CA HIS A 87 -4.74 -2.77 5.77
C HIS A 87 -4.86 -1.79 4.62
N SER A 88 -5.01 -2.28 3.39
CA SER A 88 -5.19 -1.43 2.21
C SER A 88 -6.41 -1.85 1.39
N VAL A 89 -7.13 -0.84 0.91
CA VAL A 89 -8.10 -0.97 -0.18
C VAL A 89 -7.64 -0.07 -1.29
N LEU A 90 -7.42 -0.63 -2.47
CA LEU A 90 -6.82 0.07 -3.60
C LEU A 90 -7.64 -0.16 -4.86
N THR A 91 -8.05 0.92 -5.51
CA THR A 91 -8.69 0.89 -6.82
C THR A 91 -7.89 1.74 -7.78
N SER A 92 -7.40 1.16 -8.87
CA SER A 92 -6.67 1.94 -9.87
C SER A 92 -6.62 1.35 -11.26
N VAL A 93 -6.05 2.07 -12.23
CA VAL A 93 -5.71 1.46 -13.52
C VAL A 93 -4.40 0.69 -13.40
N SER A 94 -3.37 1.30 -12.80
CA SER A 94 -2.06 0.69 -12.62
C SER A 94 -1.59 0.76 -11.17
N THR A 95 -1.08 -0.38 -10.68
CA THR A 95 -0.45 -0.46 -9.35
C THR A 95 0.93 -1.06 -9.38
N MET A 96 1.82 -0.41 -8.63
CA MET A 96 3.10 -0.97 -8.24
C MET A 96 3.26 -0.84 -6.73
N LEU A 97 3.30 -1.97 -6.04
CA LEU A 97 3.49 -2.01 -4.59
C LEU A 97 4.76 -2.75 -4.22
N CYS A 98 5.57 -2.12 -3.37
CA CYS A 98 6.77 -2.73 -2.81
C CYS A 98 6.74 -2.66 -1.28
N TYR A 99 6.81 -3.84 -0.66
CA TYR A 99 6.69 -4.02 0.78
C TYR A 99 7.77 -5.00 1.28
N PRO A 100 9.02 -4.51 1.44
CA PRO A 100 10.17 -5.33 1.82
C PRO A 100 9.95 -6.19 3.07
N SER A 101 9.39 -5.62 4.12
CA SER A 101 9.15 -6.33 5.37
C SER A 101 7.80 -5.97 5.95
N THR A 102 6.89 -6.96 5.97
CA THR A 102 5.58 -6.82 6.61
C THR A 102 5.30 -7.97 7.56
N ARG A 103 4.81 -7.70 8.77
CA ARG A 103 4.39 -8.80 9.65
C ARG A 103 3.02 -9.31 9.23
N THR A 104 2.03 -8.43 9.13
CA THR A 104 0.67 -8.79 8.72
C THR A 104 0.18 -7.85 7.63
N LEU A 105 -0.30 -8.40 6.53
CA LEU A 105 -0.87 -7.65 5.44
C LEU A 105 -2.27 -8.16 5.10
N HIS A 106 -3.21 -7.21 5.01
CA HIS A 106 -4.53 -7.40 4.45
C HIS A 106 -4.72 -6.39 3.32
N SER A 107 -4.93 -6.87 2.10
CA SER A 107 -5.15 -5.99 0.94
C SER A 107 -6.32 -6.43 0.09
N VAL A 108 -7.15 -5.47 -0.31
CA VAL A 108 -8.11 -5.62 -1.39
C VAL A 108 -7.67 -4.71 -2.53
N LEU A 109 -7.44 -5.28 -3.71
CA LEU A 109 -6.94 -4.55 -4.86
C LEU A 109 -7.79 -4.84 -6.09
N THR A 110 -8.28 -3.79 -6.72
CA THR A 110 -8.92 -3.82 -8.03
C THR A 110 -8.11 -2.96 -8.99
N SER A 111 -7.61 -3.52 -10.09
CA SER A 111 -6.97 -2.71 -11.12
C SER A 111 -6.90 -3.33 -12.50
N VAL A 112 -6.42 -2.60 -13.51
CA VAL A 112 -6.13 -3.22 -14.81
C VAL A 112 -4.81 -3.98 -14.75
N SER A 113 -3.76 -3.35 -14.25
CA SER A 113 -2.43 -3.94 -14.11
C SER A 113 -1.89 -3.86 -12.67
N THR A 114 -1.38 -4.98 -12.19
CA THR A 114 -0.73 -5.07 -10.87
C THR A 114 0.67 -5.64 -10.93
N MET A 115 1.58 -4.98 -10.22
CA MET A 115 2.87 -5.53 -9.84
C MET A 115 3.03 -5.42 -8.33
N LEU A 116 3.13 -6.57 -7.66
CA LEU A 116 3.32 -6.62 -6.22
C LEU A 116 4.62 -7.36 -5.87
N CYS A 117 5.44 -6.73 -5.04
CA CYS A 117 6.67 -7.31 -4.52
C CYS A 117 6.68 -7.28 -2.99
N TYR A 118 6.74 -8.46 -2.39
CA TYR A 118 6.67 -8.70 -0.97
C TYR A 118 7.79 -9.66 -0.52
N PRO A 119 9.04 -9.18 -0.42
CA PRO A 119 10.21 -9.98 -0.07
C PRO A 119 10.05 -10.84 1.18
N SER A 120 9.52 -10.25 2.27
CA SER A 120 9.38 -10.95 3.54
C SER A 120 8.05 -10.59 4.20
N THR A 121 7.13 -11.57 4.25
CA THR A 121 5.85 -11.41 4.95
C THR A 121 5.58 -12.57 5.90
N ARG A 122 5.12 -12.28 7.13
CA ARG A 122 4.73 -13.38 8.03
C ARG A 122 3.34 -13.90 7.66
N THR A 123 2.36 -13.01 7.58
CA THR A 123 0.98 -13.36 7.22
C THR A 123 0.48 -12.42 6.13
N LEU A 124 -0.03 -12.99 5.05
CA LEU A 124 -0.63 -12.24 3.95
C LEU A 124 -2.04 -12.75 3.67
N HIS A 125 -2.99 -11.82 3.62
CA HIS A 125 -4.34 -12.02 3.12
C HIS A 125 -4.60 -11.02 1.99
N SER A 126 -4.81 -11.50 0.77
CA SER A 126 -5.10 -10.64 -0.37
C SER A 126 -6.33 -11.08 -1.13
N VAL A 127 -7.11 -10.10 -1.59
CA VAL A 127 -8.10 -10.27 -2.66
C VAL A 127 -7.67 -9.35 -3.79
N LEU A 128 -7.45 -9.92 -4.97
CA LEU A 128 -6.94 -9.21 -6.12
C LEU A 128 -7.80 -9.49 -7.34
N THR A 129 -8.34 -8.43 -7.95
CA THR A 129 -9.07 -8.49 -9.22
C THR A 129 -8.35 -7.62 -10.24
N SER A 130 -7.88 -8.20 -11.33
CA SER A 130 -7.20 -7.41 -12.37
C SER A 130 -7.01 -8.12 -13.70
N VAL A 131 -6.77 -7.39 -14.78
CA VAL A 131 -6.53 -7.99 -16.10
C VAL A 131 -5.16 -8.68 -16.13
N SER A 132 -4.11 -8.00 -15.65
CA SER A 132 -2.76 -8.53 -15.60
C SER A 132 -2.13 -8.41 -14.21
N THR A 133 -1.51 -9.49 -13.76
CA THR A 133 -0.86 -9.56 -12.44
C THR A 133 0.52 -10.15 -12.49
N MET A 134 1.43 -9.51 -11.76
CA MET A 134 2.73 -10.05 -11.42
C MET A 134 2.92 -9.99 -9.91
N LEU A 135 3.07 -11.15 -9.29
CA LEU A 135 3.24 -11.28 -7.85
C LEU A 135 4.57 -11.96 -7.51
N CYS A 136 5.37 -11.30 -6.67
CA CYS A 136 6.64 -11.82 -6.16
C CYS A 136 6.63 -11.87 -4.63
N TYR A 137 6.72 -13.08 -4.10
CA TYR A 137 6.66 -13.43 -2.67
C TYR A 137 7.84 -14.33 -2.25
N PRO A 138 9.08 -13.82 -2.22
CA PRO A 138 10.28 -14.61 -1.90
C PRO A 138 10.18 -15.43 -0.61
N SER A 139 9.67 -14.83 0.47
CA SER A 139 9.56 -15.50 1.76
C SER A 139 8.27 -15.14 2.46
N THR A 140 7.32 -16.09 2.51
CA THR A 140 6.06 -15.92 3.23
C THR A 140 5.77 -17.10 4.15
N ARG A 141 5.34 -16.84 5.40
CA ARG A 141 5.02 -17.95 6.30
C ARG A 141 3.61 -18.47 6.05
N THR A 142 2.63 -17.59 5.97
CA THR A 142 1.23 -17.92 5.67
C THR A 142 0.69 -16.98 4.60
N LEU A 143 0.18 -17.55 3.51
CA LEU A 143 -0.41 -16.82 2.39
C LEU A 143 -1.83 -17.33 2.14
N HIS A 144 -2.79 -16.41 2.20
CA HIS A 144 -4.16 -16.60 1.75
C HIS A 144 -4.46 -15.59 0.65
N SER A 145 -4.77 -16.05 -0.56
CA SER A 145 -5.07 -15.18 -1.69
C SER A 145 -6.28 -15.64 -2.48
N VAL A 146 -7.12 -14.68 -2.88
CA VAL A 146 -8.10 -14.85 -3.95
C VAL A 146 -7.68 -13.96 -5.10
N LEU A 147 -7.43 -14.55 -6.26
CA LEU A 147 -6.95 -13.87 -7.45
C LEU A 147 -7.95 -14.10 -8.58
N THR A 148 -8.46 -13.00 -9.15
CA THR A 148 -9.29 -13.01 -10.35
C THR A 148 -8.58 -12.24 -11.45
N SER A 149 -8.12 -12.94 -12.50
CA SER A 149 -7.34 -12.29 -13.55
C SER A 149 -7.18 -13.07 -14.84
N VAL A 150 -7.09 -12.32 -15.94
CA VAL A 150 -6.90 -12.88 -17.29
C VAL A 150 -5.47 -13.41 -17.48
N SER A 151 -4.48 -12.71 -16.91
CA SER A 151 -3.06 -13.08 -17.03
C SER A 151 -2.34 -12.94 -15.69
N THR A 152 -1.60 -13.99 -15.32
CA THR A 152 -0.91 -14.06 -14.03
C THR A 152 0.51 -14.59 -14.14
N MET A 153 1.43 -13.93 -13.45
CA MET A 153 2.77 -14.44 -13.16
C MET A 153 2.99 -14.45 -11.65
N LEU A 154 3.35 -15.61 -11.12
CA LEU A 154 3.39 -15.86 -9.68
C LEU A 154 4.75 -16.45 -9.29
N GLY A 155 5.40 -15.89 -8.27
CA GLY A 155 6.66 -16.39 -7.72
C GLY A 155 6.63 -16.48 -6.20
N TYR A 156 6.67 -17.69 -5.65
CA TYR A 156 6.72 -17.94 -4.20
C TYR A 156 7.78 -19.01 -3.84
N PRO A 157 9.08 -18.68 -3.89
CA PRO A 157 10.15 -19.67 -3.71
C PRO A 157 10.22 -20.25 -2.30
N SER A 158 9.70 -19.58 -1.27
CA SER A 158 9.66 -20.10 0.09
C SER A 158 8.37 -19.71 0.81
N THR A 159 7.37 -20.59 0.71
CA THR A 159 6.07 -20.44 1.40
C THR A 159 5.77 -21.64 2.27
N ARG A 160 5.56 -21.42 3.58
CA ARG A 160 5.28 -22.55 4.50
C ARG A 160 3.83 -23.03 4.44
N THR A 161 2.88 -22.11 4.28
CA THR A 161 1.46 -22.42 4.12
C THR A 161 0.87 -21.51 3.05
N LEU A 162 0.22 -22.11 2.07
CA LEU A 162 -0.34 -21.44 0.90
C LEU A 162 -1.78 -21.92 0.70
N HIS A 163 -2.71 -20.99 0.68
CA HIS A 163 -4.09 -21.20 0.25
C HIS A 163 -4.43 -20.13 -0.78
N SER A 164 -4.42 -20.49 -2.05
CA SER A 164 -4.72 -19.57 -3.15
C SER A 164 -5.87 -20.11 -4.00
N VAL A 165 -6.84 -19.24 -4.28
CA VAL A 165 -7.86 -19.46 -5.30
C VAL A 165 -7.52 -18.57 -6.49
N LEU A 166 -7.37 -19.17 -7.66
CA LEU A 166 -7.15 -18.46 -8.92
C LEU A 166 -8.40 -18.65 -9.81
N THR A 167 -8.93 -17.54 -10.30
CA THR A 167 -10.10 -17.41 -11.18
C THR A 167 -9.79 -16.46 -12.33
#